data_AF-A0A1I0RNY0-F1
#
_entry.id   AF-A0A1I0RNY0-F1
#
_cell.length_a   1.000
_cell.length_b   1.000
_cell.length_c   1.000
_cell.angle_alpha   90.00
_cell.angle_beta   90.00
_cell.angle_gamma   90.00
#
_symmetry.space_group_name_H-M   'P 1'
#
loop_
_entity.id
_entity.type
_entity.pdbx_description
1 polymer ?
#
loop_
_entity_poly.entity_id
_entity_poly.type
_entity_poly.pdbx_seq_one_letter_code
_entity_poly.pdbx_strand_id
1 'polypeptide(L)'
;MEQNQHSPQQSFIPAGWIGGFSTQPPEQPYPKSELLSSLPFEGNMDHIPSINRMLRAKWPEFSWEVIKGDPTTRKYQMFAPDISRLGYDNTGRVWSIICPQQGVYFPTVGVTLNVEVTVTGNRGWINELASVEDLFAADVKIQPTIWFSSDSDSGFLWELLQKLNKKWSDKLPLSKSKGIRLSTSNEDGTNDIIQVRMGEYPDYPFPERANHWGEYAWAVANLAVTIGSINSTSDSKVDDFNSKVMELFNLGSGNLLQENNILIWNLWAGSPELVNQEEWADHANYWRHSIDVNHRPPEGEGTSITDINGAPFDVSEISLGVKIAEFAAWIAWQLA
;
A
#
# COMPACT_ATOMS: atom_id res chain seq x y z
N MET A 1 14.23 11.36 41.48
CA MET A 1 15.21 11.41 40.38
C MET A 1 15.55 9.97 40.07
N GLU A 2 14.69 9.32 39.30
CA GLU A 2 14.92 7.95 38.82
C GLU A 2 15.40 8.05 37.37
N GLN A 3 16.60 7.54 37.15
CA GLN A 3 17.22 7.46 35.84
C GLN A 3 16.52 6.36 35.05
N ASN A 4 15.85 6.73 33.96
CA ASN A 4 15.41 5.82 32.92
C ASN A 4 16.65 5.15 32.30
N GLN A 5 16.96 3.93 32.75
CA GLN A 5 17.85 3.03 32.05
C GLN A 5 17.08 2.38 30.91
N HIS A 6 17.01 3.06 29.76
CA HIS A 6 16.84 2.37 28.50
C HIS A 6 18.12 1.54 28.28
N SER A 7 18.05 0.23 28.49
CA SER A 7 19.08 -0.68 27.98
C SER A 7 18.87 -0.82 26.47
N PRO A 8 19.76 -0.31 25.61
CA PRO A 8 19.57 -0.43 24.17
C PRO A 8 20.00 -1.84 23.76
N GLN A 9 19.06 -2.65 23.29
CA GLN A 9 19.44 -3.70 22.36
C GLN A 9 19.95 -2.95 21.12
N GLN A 10 21.28 -2.94 20.94
CA GLN A 10 21.98 -2.10 19.98
C GLN A 10 21.33 -2.21 18.60
N SER A 11 20.77 -1.09 18.19
CA SER A 11 20.18 -0.89 16.90
C SER A 11 21.35 -0.92 15.89
N PHE A 12 21.48 -2.01 15.12
CA PHE A 12 22.67 -2.26 14.31
C PHE A 12 22.48 -1.68 12.92
N ILE A 13 23.06 -0.50 12.68
CA ILE A 13 23.27 -0.01 11.32
C ILE A 13 24.35 -0.88 10.66
N PRO A 14 24.07 -1.54 9.53
CA PRO A 14 25.07 -2.35 8.83
C PRO A 14 26.27 -1.51 8.41
N ALA A 15 27.46 -2.11 8.38
CA ALA A 15 28.66 -1.44 7.88
C ALA A 15 28.49 -0.92 6.43
N GLY A 16 29.34 0.03 6.04
CA GLY A 16 29.37 0.56 4.67
C GLY A 16 28.50 1.79 4.43
N TRP A 17 27.85 2.34 5.47
CA TRP A 17 27.21 3.66 5.37
C TRP A 17 28.26 4.74 5.08
N ILE A 18 28.04 5.49 4.02
CA ILE A 18 28.87 6.65 3.62
C ILE A 18 28.16 7.94 4.05
N GLY A 19 26.85 7.99 3.84
CA GLY A 19 26.03 9.17 4.06
C GLY A 19 26.40 10.34 3.18
N GLY A 20 25.96 11.52 3.59
CA GLY A 20 26.34 12.79 2.97
C GLY A 20 25.39 13.29 1.87
N PHE A 21 24.44 12.48 1.40
CA PHE A 21 23.47 12.91 0.39
C PHE A 21 22.58 14.07 0.90
N SER A 22 22.06 13.93 2.12
CA SER A 22 21.21 14.95 2.76
C SER A 22 21.98 16.18 3.25
N THR A 23 23.32 16.12 3.30
CA THR A 23 24.18 17.21 3.79
C THR A 23 24.92 17.94 2.68
N GLN A 24 24.71 17.58 1.41
CA GLN A 24 25.24 18.36 0.30
C GLN A 24 24.47 19.68 0.18
N PRO A 25 25.14 20.80 -0.09
CA PRO A 25 24.47 22.08 -0.23
C PRO A 25 23.33 22.03 -1.26
N PRO A 26 22.16 22.62 -0.94
CA PRO A 26 21.89 23.46 0.22
C PRO A 26 21.49 22.67 1.50
N GLU A 27 22.16 22.95 2.63
CA GLU A 27 21.76 22.51 3.99
C GLU A 27 20.36 23.03 4.32
N GLN A 28 19.41 22.17 4.70
CA GLN A 28 18.10 22.60 5.20
C GLN A 28 17.54 21.54 6.18
N PRO A 29 17.05 21.93 7.38
CA PRO A 29 16.45 20.98 8.33
C PRO A 29 15.16 20.35 7.78
N TYR A 30 14.94 19.09 8.14
CA TYR A 30 13.66 18.41 8.03
C TYR A 30 12.54 19.24 8.71
N PRO A 31 11.26 19.17 8.27
CA PRO A 31 10.69 18.42 7.13
C PRO A 31 10.66 19.19 5.80
N LYS A 32 11.03 20.47 5.78
CA LYS A 32 10.88 21.34 4.59
C LYS A 32 12.17 21.40 3.78
N SER A 33 12.63 20.24 3.35
CA SER A 33 13.86 20.12 2.59
C SER A 33 13.66 20.62 1.16
N GLU A 34 14.12 21.84 0.83
CA GLU A 34 14.21 22.33 -0.56
C GLU A 34 14.97 21.33 -1.45
N LEU A 35 15.91 20.57 -0.87
CA LEU A 35 16.58 19.44 -1.51
C LEU A 35 15.55 18.40 -2.00
N LEU A 36 14.57 17.97 -1.20
CA LEU A 36 13.57 17.00 -1.69
C LEU A 36 12.84 17.52 -2.93
N SER A 37 12.48 18.81 -2.94
CA SER A 37 11.81 19.43 -4.08
C SER A 37 12.70 19.63 -5.30
N SER A 38 14.02 19.77 -5.11
CA SER A 38 15.00 19.93 -6.20
C SER A 38 15.38 18.61 -6.86
N LEU A 39 15.15 17.48 -6.18
CA LEU A 39 15.43 16.16 -6.74
C LEU A 39 14.45 15.81 -7.87
N PRO A 40 14.95 15.27 -9.00
CA PRO A 40 14.09 14.73 -10.03
C PRO A 40 13.34 13.50 -9.49
N PHE A 41 12.12 13.31 -10.00
CA PHE A 41 11.43 12.03 -9.87
C PHE A 41 12.11 11.01 -10.77
N GLU A 42 12.45 9.87 -10.19
CA GLU A 42 13.02 8.72 -10.88
C GLU A 42 11.97 7.63 -11.00
N GLY A 43 12.07 6.79 -12.04
CA GLY A 43 11.25 5.59 -12.14
C GLY A 43 11.62 4.59 -11.04
N ASN A 44 10.61 3.98 -10.40
CA ASN A 44 10.80 3.20 -9.18
C ASN A 44 11.65 1.92 -9.35
N MET A 45 11.82 1.46 -10.58
CA MET A 45 12.58 0.26 -10.93
C MET A 45 13.82 0.57 -11.77
N ASP A 46 14.11 1.84 -12.07
CA ASP A 46 15.15 2.22 -13.03
C ASP A 46 16.56 2.04 -12.44
N HIS A 47 16.68 2.11 -11.12
CA HIS A 47 17.96 2.17 -10.39
C HIS A 47 18.14 1.04 -9.38
N ILE A 48 17.53 -0.14 -9.60
CA ILE A 48 17.69 -1.30 -8.69
C ILE A 48 19.16 -1.63 -8.37
N PRO A 49 20.11 -1.61 -9.33
CA PRO A 49 21.52 -1.86 -9.03
C PRO A 49 22.17 -0.86 -8.06
N SER A 50 21.59 0.34 -7.90
CA SER A 50 22.05 1.37 -6.98
C SER A 50 21.56 1.13 -5.55
N ILE A 51 20.57 0.26 -5.34
CA ILE A 51 20.01 -0.04 -4.03
C ILE A 51 20.93 -1.03 -3.31
N ASN A 52 21.50 -0.62 -2.19
CA ASN A 52 22.38 -1.47 -1.37
C ASN A 52 21.86 -1.64 0.05
N ARG A 53 20.90 -0.80 0.45
CA ARG A 53 20.37 -0.68 1.80
C ARG A 53 18.86 -0.51 1.77
N MET A 54 18.19 -0.95 2.82
CA MET A 54 16.75 -0.81 2.94
C MET A 54 16.27 -0.54 4.37
N LEU A 55 15.08 0.05 4.46
CA LEU A 55 14.23 -0.01 5.64
C LEU A 55 12.99 -0.84 5.29
N ARG A 56 12.73 -1.86 6.12
CA ARG A 56 11.56 -2.72 6.03
C ARG A 56 10.48 -2.21 6.99
N ALA A 57 9.26 -2.02 6.50
CA ALA A 57 8.11 -1.79 7.37
C ALA A 57 7.76 -3.10 8.09
N LYS A 58 8.00 -3.16 9.39
CA LYS A 58 7.69 -4.32 10.23
C LYS A 58 6.22 -4.33 10.66
N TRP A 59 5.71 -3.16 11.02
CA TRP A 59 4.31 -2.96 11.38
C TRP A 59 3.74 -1.82 10.54
N PRO A 60 3.20 -2.14 9.36
CA PRO A 60 2.56 -1.15 8.51
C PRO A 60 1.11 -1.00 9.00
N GLU A 61 0.84 0.10 9.71
CA GLU A 61 -0.45 0.39 10.35
C GLU A 61 -1.28 1.33 9.48
N PHE A 62 -2.52 0.96 9.16
CA PHE A 62 -3.40 1.66 8.23
C PHE A 62 -4.68 2.11 8.92
N SER A 63 -5.24 3.23 8.46
CA SER A 63 -6.58 3.65 8.85
C SER A 63 -7.35 4.38 7.75
N TRP A 64 -8.67 4.22 7.76
CA TRP A 64 -9.60 4.89 6.84
C TRP A 64 -11.00 4.97 7.43
N GLU A 65 -11.82 5.87 6.91
CA GLU A 65 -13.22 5.99 7.30
C GLU A 65 -14.08 4.99 6.53
N VAL A 66 -14.91 4.19 7.23
CA VAL A 66 -15.87 3.31 6.54
C VAL A 66 -17.13 4.03 6.10
N ILE A 67 -17.43 5.18 6.71
CA ILE A 67 -18.40 6.16 6.21
C ILE A 67 -17.62 7.44 5.93
N LYS A 68 -17.40 7.74 4.65
CA LYS A 68 -16.66 8.93 4.22
C LYS A 68 -17.23 10.21 4.84
N GLY A 69 -16.36 11.01 5.44
CA GLY A 69 -16.71 12.26 6.10
C GLY A 69 -17.15 12.10 7.54
N ASP A 70 -17.13 10.89 8.09
CA ASP A 70 -17.41 10.60 9.49
C ASP A 70 -16.19 9.95 10.17
N PRO A 71 -15.33 10.76 10.83
CA PRO A 71 -14.14 10.29 11.53
C PRO A 71 -14.42 9.24 12.61
N THR A 72 -15.65 9.20 13.17
CA THR A 72 -16.00 8.23 14.22
C THR A 72 -16.09 6.81 13.69
N THR A 73 -16.17 6.66 12.38
CA THR A 73 -16.23 5.37 11.69
C THR A 73 -14.85 4.87 11.27
N ARG A 74 -13.78 5.61 11.58
CA ARG A 74 -12.42 5.21 11.22
C ARG A 74 -12.08 3.82 11.78
N LYS A 75 -11.54 2.98 10.91
CA LYS A 75 -11.05 1.65 11.23
C LYS A 75 -9.54 1.59 11.09
N TYR A 76 -8.96 0.61 11.76
CA TYR A 76 -7.53 0.39 11.88
C TYR A 76 -7.20 -1.06 11.54
N GLN A 77 -6.13 -1.24 10.78
CA GLN A 77 -5.61 -2.53 10.40
C GLN A 77 -4.11 -2.46 10.20
N MET A 78 -3.37 -3.38 10.81
CA MET A 78 -1.98 -3.63 10.45
C MET A 78 -1.98 -4.55 9.25
N PHE A 79 -1.34 -4.18 8.13
CA PHE A 79 -1.17 -5.12 7.03
C PHE A 79 -0.03 -6.09 7.33
N ALA A 80 0.17 -7.05 6.42
CA ALA A 80 1.25 -8.01 6.53
C ALA A 80 2.61 -7.31 6.74
N PRO A 81 3.46 -7.81 7.65
CA PRO A 81 4.84 -7.34 7.77
C PRO A 81 5.58 -7.38 6.43
N ASP A 82 6.56 -6.50 6.24
CA ASP A 82 7.42 -6.47 5.05
C ASP A 82 6.71 -6.20 3.70
N ILE A 83 5.42 -5.84 3.74
CA ILE A 83 4.63 -5.46 2.56
C ILE A 83 5.10 -4.15 1.92
N SER A 84 5.95 -3.39 2.61
CA SER A 84 6.45 -2.08 2.17
C SER A 84 7.88 -1.87 2.60
N ARG A 85 8.67 -1.24 1.73
CA ARG A 85 10.11 -1.04 1.91
C ARG A 85 10.58 0.27 1.31
N LEU A 86 11.63 0.84 1.88
CA LEU A 86 12.39 1.97 1.33
C LEU A 86 13.78 1.47 0.92
N GLY A 87 14.16 1.63 -0.35
CA GLY A 87 15.43 1.18 -0.91
C GLY A 87 16.32 2.35 -1.32
N TYR A 88 17.57 2.33 -0.87
CA TYR A 88 18.51 3.44 -1.03
C TYR A 88 19.97 2.96 -1.14
N ASP A 89 20.84 3.88 -1.56
CA ASP A 89 22.28 3.63 -1.65
C ASP A 89 23.04 3.99 -0.37
N ASN A 90 24.34 3.69 -0.34
CA ASN A 90 25.19 3.97 0.82
C ASN A 90 25.39 5.46 1.13
N THR A 91 25.07 6.37 0.19
CA THR A 91 25.15 7.83 0.41
C THR A 91 23.86 8.39 1.01
N GLY A 92 22.77 7.65 0.89
CA GLY A 92 21.46 8.03 1.39
C GLY A 92 20.48 8.51 0.33
N ARG A 93 20.74 8.29 -0.96
CA ARG A 93 19.74 8.57 -2.01
C ARG A 93 18.72 7.44 -2.06
N VAL A 94 17.44 7.80 -1.95
CA VAL A 94 16.33 6.87 -2.18
C VAL A 94 16.14 6.67 -3.68
N TRP A 95 16.07 5.40 -4.08
CA TRP A 95 15.93 4.99 -5.48
C TRP A 95 14.65 4.21 -5.75
N SER A 96 14.11 3.52 -4.75
CA SER A 96 12.90 2.71 -4.90
C SER A 96 12.11 2.64 -3.60
N ILE A 97 10.79 2.70 -3.71
CA ILE A 97 9.85 2.47 -2.60
C ILE A 97 8.90 1.36 -3.04
N ILE A 98 8.71 0.39 -2.17
CA ILE A 98 7.73 -0.69 -2.35
C ILE A 98 6.51 -0.33 -1.51
N CYS A 99 5.37 -0.24 -2.19
CA CYS A 99 4.05 -0.03 -1.61
C CYS A 99 3.26 -1.36 -1.58
N PRO A 100 2.17 -1.43 -0.80
CA PRO A 100 1.54 -2.69 -0.47
C PRO A 100 0.76 -3.36 -1.60
N GLN A 101 0.65 -4.68 -1.44
CA GLN A 101 -0.16 -5.57 -2.24
C GLN A 101 -1.14 -6.32 -1.33
N GLN A 102 -2.41 -6.33 -1.71
CA GLN A 102 -3.44 -7.07 -1.01
C GLN A 102 -4.29 -7.87 -1.99
N GLY A 103 -5.01 -8.85 -1.46
CA GLY A 103 -6.01 -9.59 -2.21
C GLY A 103 -7.15 -9.99 -1.29
N VAL A 104 -8.36 -10.01 -1.86
CA VAL A 104 -9.54 -10.58 -1.20
C VAL A 104 -9.94 -11.81 -1.99
N TYR A 105 -9.83 -12.97 -1.35
CA TYR A 105 -10.33 -14.23 -1.91
C TYR A 105 -11.82 -14.40 -1.59
N PHE A 106 -12.60 -14.80 -2.59
CA PHE A 106 -14.04 -15.08 -2.46
C PHE A 106 -14.28 -16.59 -2.66
N PRO A 107 -14.23 -17.42 -1.60
CA PRO A 107 -14.23 -18.88 -1.71
C PRO A 107 -15.48 -19.45 -2.36
N THR A 108 -16.63 -18.82 -2.13
CA THR A 108 -17.94 -19.27 -2.64
C THR A 108 -18.05 -19.17 -4.16
N VAL A 109 -17.21 -18.36 -4.80
CA VAL A 109 -17.24 -18.07 -6.24
C VAL A 109 -15.91 -18.29 -6.96
N GLY A 110 -14.84 -18.64 -6.23
CA GLY A 110 -13.56 -19.09 -6.79
C GLY A 110 -12.78 -17.99 -7.50
N VAL A 111 -12.80 -16.76 -6.99
CA VAL A 111 -12.04 -15.63 -7.54
C VAL A 111 -11.30 -14.88 -6.45
N THR A 112 -10.13 -14.35 -6.80
CA THR A 112 -9.37 -13.41 -5.97
C THR A 112 -9.40 -12.05 -6.63
N LEU A 113 -9.74 -11.01 -5.86
CA LEU A 113 -9.65 -9.62 -6.31
C LEU A 113 -8.39 -9.02 -5.70
N ASN A 114 -7.39 -8.78 -6.54
CA ASN A 114 -6.10 -8.25 -6.15
C ASN A 114 -6.11 -6.73 -6.21
N VAL A 115 -5.34 -6.13 -5.32
CA VAL A 115 -5.02 -4.71 -5.30
C VAL A 115 -3.51 -4.57 -5.14
N GLU A 116 -2.88 -3.83 -6.03
CA GLU A 116 -1.49 -3.42 -5.88
C GLU A 116 -1.39 -1.90 -6.01
N VAL A 117 -0.66 -1.29 -5.09
CA VAL A 117 -0.24 0.10 -5.19
C VAL A 117 1.15 0.14 -5.84
N THR A 118 1.21 0.44 -7.13
CA THR A 118 2.48 0.57 -7.84
C THR A 118 3.04 1.98 -7.66
N VAL A 119 4.28 2.11 -7.20
CA VAL A 119 5.00 3.40 -7.23
C VAL A 119 5.49 3.66 -8.66
N THR A 120 5.01 4.74 -9.26
CA THR A 120 5.34 5.14 -10.64
C THR A 120 6.48 6.14 -10.70
N GLY A 121 6.75 6.83 -9.60
CA GLY A 121 7.92 7.68 -9.45
C GLY A 121 8.23 7.93 -7.99
N ASN A 122 9.50 8.09 -7.65
CA ASN A 122 9.92 8.48 -6.32
C ASN A 122 11.05 9.50 -6.36
N ARG A 123 11.22 10.18 -5.24
CA ARG A 123 12.42 10.94 -4.90
C ARG A 123 12.54 10.96 -3.38
N GLY A 124 13.77 10.96 -2.89
CA GLY A 124 13.97 11.05 -1.46
C GLY A 124 15.42 10.94 -1.07
N TRP A 125 15.63 11.02 0.24
CA TRP A 125 16.89 10.79 0.90
C TRP A 125 16.66 10.22 2.29
N ILE A 126 17.68 9.56 2.83
CA ILE A 126 17.76 9.04 4.20
C ILE A 126 19.15 9.33 4.79
N ASN A 127 19.21 9.51 6.10
CA ASN A 127 20.44 9.60 6.89
C ASN A 127 20.34 8.68 8.12
N GLU A 128 20.90 7.48 8.03
CA GLU A 128 20.81 6.46 9.10
C GLU A 128 21.40 6.92 10.45
N LEU A 129 22.27 7.93 10.44
CA LEU A 129 22.91 8.47 11.64
C LEU A 129 22.17 9.67 12.24
N ALA A 130 21.11 10.15 11.59
CA ALA A 130 20.28 11.23 12.11
C ALA A 130 19.40 10.75 13.28
N SER A 131 18.79 11.69 14.00
CA SER A 131 17.72 11.35 14.92
C SER A 131 16.52 10.80 14.15
N VAL A 132 15.61 10.11 14.85
CA VAL A 132 14.44 9.48 14.22
C VAL A 132 13.57 10.52 13.50
N GLU A 133 13.49 11.73 14.03
CA GLU A 133 12.70 12.82 13.46
C GLU A 133 13.28 13.33 12.13
N ASP A 134 14.60 13.22 11.95
CA ASP A 134 15.33 13.72 10.78
C ASP A 134 15.84 12.59 9.86
N LEU A 135 15.37 11.36 10.08
CA LEU A 135 15.90 10.15 9.46
C LEU A 135 15.77 10.17 7.95
N PHE A 136 14.58 10.45 7.39
CA PHE A 136 14.39 10.45 5.95
C PHE A 136 13.23 11.35 5.52
N ALA A 137 13.23 11.74 4.25
CA ALA A 137 12.08 12.34 3.59
C ALA A 137 11.97 11.82 2.17
N ALA A 138 10.76 11.46 1.76
CA ALA A 138 10.50 11.01 0.40
C ALA A 138 9.16 11.56 -0.11
N ASP A 139 9.07 11.64 -1.43
CA ASP A 139 7.83 11.90 -2.16
C ASP A 139 7.63 10.75 -3.16
N VAL A 140 6.41 10.27 -3.28
CA VAL A 140 6.04 9.19 -4.19
C VAL A 140 4.84 9.58 -5.06
N LYS A 141 4.83 9.04 -6.27
CA LYS A 141 3.65 8.96 -7.12
C LYS A 141 3.22 7.50 -7.17
N ILE A 142 1.94 7.26 -6.99
CA ILE A 142 1.40 5.91 -6.91
C ILE A 142 0.24 5.71 -7.87
N GLN A 143 0.00 4.46 -8.23
CA GLN A 143 -1.07 4.05 -9.12
C GLN A 143 -1.67 2.75 -8.60
N PRO A 144 -2.74 2.81 -7.79
CA PRO A 144 -3.50 1.64 -7.41
C PRO A 144 -4.05 0.94 -8.66
N THR A 145 -3.91 -0.37 -8.70
CA THR A 145 -4.40 -1.24 -9.76
C THR A 145 -5.15 -2.42 -9.17
N ILE A 146 -6.35 -2.69 -9.69
CA ILE A 146 -7.25 -3.75 -9.20
C ILE A 146 -7.56 -4.72 -10.34
N TRP A 147 -7.46 -6.03 -10.09
CA TRP A 147 -7.77 -7.05 -11.09
C TRP A 147 -8.20 -8.38 -10.46
N PHE A 148 -8.97 -9.16 -11.20
CA PHE A 148 -9.26 -10.54 -10.83
C PHE A 148 -8.12 -11.47 -11.21
N SER A 149 -7.84 -12.42 -10.33
CA SER A 149 -7.15 -13.66 -10.62
C SER A 149 -8.00 -14.84 -10.13
N SER A 150 -7.59 -16.05 -10.51
CA SER A 150 -8.17 -17.27 -9.99
C SER A 150 -7.07 -18.32 -9.86
N ASP A 151 -7.15 -19.10 -8.79
CA ASP A 151 -6.32 -20.27 -8.53
C ASP A 151 -6.87 -21.55 -9.20
N SER A 152 -8.12 -21.50 -9.70
CA SER A 152 -8.78 -22.60 -10.38
C SER A 152 -9.65 -22.15 -11.55
N ASP A 153 -9.44 -22.76 -12.72
CA ASP A 153 -10.28 -22.52 -13.89
C ASP A 153 -11.74 -22.99 -13.73
N SER A 154 -12.09 -23.69 -12.64
CA SER A 154 -13.43 -24.26 -12.41
C SER A 154 -14.38 -23.41 -11.57
N GLY A 155 -13.99 -22.20 -11.15
CA GLY A 155 -14.86 -21.30 -10.39
C GLY A 155 -16.03 -20.79 -11.24
N PHE A 156 -17.27 -20.89 -10.76
CA PHE A 156 -18.46 -20.47 -11.53
C PHE A 156 -18.38 -19.01 -12.00
N LEU A 157 -18.01 -18.08 -11.11
CA LEU A 157 -17.87 -16.67 -11.46
C LEU A 157 -16.69 -16.46 -12.40
N TRP A 158 -15.58 -17.16 -12.18
CA TRP A 158 -14.41 -17.10 -13.06
C TRP A 158 -14.75 -17.55 -14.50
N GLU A 159 -15.49 -18.63 -14.68
CA GLU A 159 -15.95 -19.06 -16.01
C GLU A 159 -16.84 -18.01 -16.68
N LEU A 160 -17.76 -17.38 -15.94
CA LEU A 160 -18.61 -16.31 -16.47
C LEU A 160 -17.76 -15.09 -16.88
N LEU A 161 -16.80 -14.70 -16.06
CA LEU A 161 -15.84 -13.62 -16.35
C LEU A 161 -15.04 -13.94 -17.61
N GLN A 162 -14.52 -15.15 -17.76
CA GLN A 162 -13.80 -15.57 -18.96
C GLN A 162 -14.67 -15.53 -20.22
N LYS A 163 -15.92 -16.02 -20.14
CA LYS A 163 -16.88 -15.97 -21.26
C LYS A 163 -17.18 -14.52 -21.65
N LEU A 164 -17.40 -13.64 -20.67
CA LEU A 164 -17.69 -12.23 -20.90
C LEU A 164 -16.46 -11.52 -21.49
N ASN A 165 -15.27 -11.81 -20.96
CA ASN A 165 -14.02 -11.25 -21.44
C ASN A 165 -13.80 -11.58 -22.93
N LYS A 166 -14.03 -12.84 -23.32
CA LYS A 166 -13.98 -13.27 -24.73
C LYS A 166 -15.02 -12.53 -25.58
N LYS A 167 -16.27 -12.39 -25.11
CA LYS A 167 -17.33 -11.60 -25.80
C LYS A 167 -16.90 -10.14 -25.99
N TRP A 168 -16.12 -9.60 -25.06
CA TRP A 168 -15.69 -8.19 -25.04
C TRP A 168 -14.24 -7.99 -25.49
N SER A 169 -13.71 -8.89 -26.32
CA SER A 169 -12.36 -8.75 -26.93
C SER A 169 -11.23 -8.64 -25.92
N ASP A 170 -11.32 -9.43 -24.85
CA ASP A 170 -10.33 -9.54 -23.79
C ASP A 170 -10.03 -8.23 -23.06
N LYS A 171 -11.02 -7.35 -22.86
CA LYS A 171 -10.82 -6.04 -22.21
C LYS A 171 -11.04 -6.02 -20.69
N LEU A 172 -11.58 -7.08 -20.11
CA LEU A 172 -11.87 -7.12 -18.68
C LEU A 172 -10.58 -7.19 -17.84
N PRO A 173 -10.61 -6.70 -16.58
CA PRO A 173 -9.48 -6.70 -15.66
C PRO A 173 -9.23 -8.10 -15.08
N LEU A 174 -8.96 -9.09 -15.92
CA LEU A 174 -8.60 -10.46 -15.54
C LEU A 174 -7.07 -10.69 -15.50
N SER A 175 -6.31 -9.59 -15.50
CA SER A 175 -4.86 -9.55 -15.33
C SER A 175 -4.45 -8.14 -14.90
N LYS A 176 -3.31 -8.01 -14.20
CA LYS A 176 -2.78 -6.71 -13.78
C LYS A 176 -2.63 -5.71 -14.93
N SER A 177 -2.16 -6.17 -16.10
CA SER A 177 -1.99 -5.30 -17.28
C SER A 177 -3.28 -4.63 -17.74
N LYS A 178 -4.42 -5.31 -17.55
CA LYS A 178 -5.78 -4.84 -17.88
C LYS A 178 -6.55 -4.35 -16.65
N GLY A 179 -5.87 -4.24 -15.50
CA GLY A 179 -6.49 -3.87 -14.24
C GLY A 179 -7.14 -2.49 -14.26
N ILE A 180 -8.14 -2.34 -13.39
CA ILE A 180 -8.79 -1.09 -13.07
C ILE A 180 -7.76 -0.20 -12.40
N ARG A 181 -7.54 1.00 -12.94
CA ARG A 181 -6.56 1.96 -12.41
C ARG A 181 -7.30 3.09 -11.72
N LEU A 182 -6.88 3.45 -10.51
CA LEU A 182 -7.46 4.57 -9.77
C LEU A 182 -6.51 5.77 -9.78
N SER A 183 -7.05 6.97 -9.95
CA SER A 183 -6.26 8.17 -9.65
C SER A 183 -6.03 8.29 -8.14
N THR A 184 -4.97 9.00 -7.75
CA THR A 184 -4.69 9.34 -6.35
C THR A 184 -4.16 10.76 -6.27
N SER A 185 -4.39 11.42 -5.14
CA SER A 185 -3.81 12.72 -4.84
C SER A 185 -3.27 12.74 -3.41
N ASN A 186 -2.50 13.77 -3.10
CA ASN A 186 -2.20 14.12 -1.72
C ASN A 186 -3.51 14.44 -0.95
N GLU A 187 -3.39 14.53 0.37
CA GLU A 187 -4.52 14.70 1.30
C GLU A 187 -5.40 15.91 0.93
N ASP A 188 -4.80 17.05 0.59
CA ASP A 188 -5.53 18.27 0.23
C ASP A 188 -6.11 18.26 -1.21
N GLY A 189 -5.84 17.20 -1.98
CA GLY A 189 -6.36 17.04 -3.34
C GLY A 189 -5.73 17.94 -4.39
N THR A 190 -4.62 18.62 -4.10
CA THR A 190 -4.04 19.62 -4.99
C THR A 190 -3.10 19.04 -6.05
N ASN A 191 -2.49 17.88 -5.81
CA ASN A 191 -1.54 17.26 -6.72
C ASN A 191 -1.41 15.74 -6.51
N ASP A 192 -0.64 15.06 -7.36
CA ASP A 192 -0.44 13.59 -7.34
C ASP A 192 0.79 13.15 -6.53
N ILE A 193 1.42 14.06 -5.76
CA ILE A 193 2.64 13.80 -5.00
C ILE A 193 2.28 13.48 -3.55
N ILE A 194 2.44 12.21 -3.18
CA ILE A 194 2.24 11.75 -1.81
C ILE A 194 3.53 11.95 -1.03
N GLN A 195 3.41 12.66 0.09
CA GLN A 195 4.54 12.94 0.96
C GLN A 195 4.69 11.84 2.00
N VAL A 196 5.90 11.29 2.13
CA VAL A 196 6.28 10.39 3.21
C VAL A 196 7.14 11.18 4.20
N ARG A 197 6.70 11.23 5.46
CA ARG A 197 7.27 12.08 6.50
C ARG A 197 7.54 11.27 7.76
N MET A 198 8.67 11.48 8.42
CA MET A 198 8.92 10.98 9.77
C MET A 198 7.84 11.40 10.76
N GLY A 199 7.62 10.53 11.74
CA GLY A 199 6.64 10.67 12.80
C GLY A 199 5.36 9.91 12.53
N GLU A 200 4.53 9.79 13.56
CA GLU A 200 3.16 9.30 13.45
C GLU A 200 2.27 10.39 12.84
N TYR A 201 1.20 9.99 12.18
CA TYR A 201 0.23 10.94 11.63
C TYR A 201 -0.43 11.78 12.74
N PRO A 202 -0.46 13.12 12.63
CA PRO A 202 -0.83 13.98 13.75
C PRO A 202 -2.35 14.11 13.96
N ASP A 203 -3.15 14.13 12.89
CA ASP A 203 -4.55 14.56 12.98
C ASP A 203 -5.53 13.44 13.32
N TYR A 204 -5.10 12.17 13.21
CA TYR A 204 -5.91 11.00 13.54
C TYR A 204 -5.07 10.01 14.35
N PRO A 205 -5.29 9.94 15.67
CA PRO A 205 -4.48 9.07 16.52
C PRO A 205 -4.76 7.62 16.20
N PHE A 206 -3.69 6.84 16.08
CA PHE A 206 -3.76 5.39 16.04
C PHE A 206 -4.01 4.84 17.47
N PRO A 207 -4.61 3.64 17.59
CA PRO A 207 -4.83 3.03 18.90
C PRO A 207 -3.50 2.70 19.57
N GLU A 208 -3.45 2.66 20.91
CA GLU A 208 -2.22 2.36 21.67
C GLU A 208 -1.55 1.04 21.24
N ARG A 209 -2.36 0.04 20.84
CA ARG A 209 -1.87 -1.26 20.34
C ARG A 209 -1.10 -1.19 19.02
N ALA A 210 -1.20 -0.08 18.28
CA ALA A 210 -0.48 0.19 17.04
C ALA A 210 0.81 1.02 17.28
N ASN A 211 1.19 1.20 18.55
CA ASN A 211 2.44 1.83 18.92
C ASN A 211 3.53 0.77 19.11
N HIS A 212 4.59 0.84 18.30
CA HIS A 212 5.62 -0.21 18.27
C HIS A 212 6.98 0.23 18.84
N TRP A 213 7.05 1.35 19.56
CA TRP A 213 8.29 1.74 20.26
C TRP A 213 8.71 0.70 21.29
N GLY A 214 7.74 0.14 22.03
CA GLY A 214 7.97 -0.95 22.99
C GLY A 214 8.39 -2.28 22.33
N GLU A 215 8.18 -2.42 21.02
CA GLU A 215 8.57 -3.58 20.21
C GLU A 215 9.87 -3.32 19.44
N TYR A 216 10.63 -2.29 19.82
CA TYR A 216 11.92 -1.93 19.24
C TYR A 216 11.84 -1.49 17.77
N ALA A 217 10.77 -0.79 17.39
CA ALA A 217 10.75 -0.05 16.13
C ALA A 217 11.93 0.94 16.09
N TRP A 218 12.64 0.96 14.95
CA TRP A 218 13.74 1.89 14.73
C TRP A 218 13.22 3.30 14.43
N ALA A 219 12.15 3.37 13.64
CA ALA A 219 11.54 4.62 13.22
C ALA A 219 10.09 4.42 12.81
N VAL A 220 9.37 5.53 12.68
CA VAL A 220 8.02 5.58 12.12
C VAL A 220 7.93 6.72 11.11
N ALA A 221 7.29 6.45 10.00
CA ALA A 221 6.93 7.47 9.02
C ALA A 221 5.45 7.36 8.67
N ASN A 222 4.86 8.48 8.29
CA ASN A 222 3.47 8.56 7.88
C ASN A 222 3.31 9.07 6.45
N LEU A 223 2.16 8.74 5.87
CA LEU A 223 1.66 9.32 4.64
C LEU A 223 0.12 9.30 4.65
N ALA A 224 -0.46 10.22 3.89
CA ALA A 224 -1.89 10.26 3.62
C ALA A 224 -2.14 10.33 2.11
N VAL A 225 -3.09 9.51 1.64
CA VAL A 225 -3.46 9.40 0.23
C VAL A 225 -4.96 9.58 0.10
N THR A 226 -5.36 10.49 -0.77
CA THR A 226 -6.74 10.61 -1.20
C THR A 226 -6.97 9.70 -2.41
N ILE A 227 -7.96 8.81 -2.30
CA ILE A 227 -8.38 7.93 -3.40
C ILE A 227 -9.19 8.73 -4.40
N GLY A 228 -8.80 8.67 -5.68
CA GLY A 228 -9.50 9.32 -6.77
C GLY A 228 -10.46 8.38 -7.51
N SER A 229 -10.94 8.86 -8.65
CA SER A 229 -11.88 8.14 -9.52
C SER A 229 -11.20 7.00 -10.28
N ILE A 230 -12.03 6.09 -10.79
CA ILE A 230 -11.61 5.07 -11.77
C ILE A 230 -11.18 5.78 -13.05
N ASN A 231 -9.96 5.49 -13.52
CA ASN A 231 -9.50 5.94 -14.82
C ASN A 231 -10.36 5.29 -15.91
N SER A 232 -11.20 6.09 -16.57
CA SER A 232 -12.09 5.61 -17.62
C SER A 232 -11.30 4.99 -18.78
N THR A 233 -11.86 3.93 -19.33
CA THR A 233 -11.38 3.33 -20.57
C THR A 233 -12.04 4.03 -21.77
N SER A 234 -11.72 3.58 -22.98
CA SER A 234 -12.43 4.03 -24.19
C SER A 234 -13.73 3.23 -24.44
N ASP A 235 -14.13 2.33 -23.53
CA ASP A 235 -15.25 1.40 -23.71
C ASP A 235 -16.21 1.47 -22.52
N SER A 236 -17.37 2.09 -22.72
CA SER A 236 -18.34 2.35 -21.65
C SER A 236 -18.86 1.09 -20.97
N LYS A 237 -18.83 -0.07 -21.65
CA LYS A 237 -19.25 -1.35 -21.03
C LYS A 237 -18.21 -1.85 -20.04
N VAL A 238 -16.93 -1.65 -20.36
CA VAL A 238 -15.81 -1.96 -19.45
C VAL A 238 -15.83 -0.99 -18.27
N ASP A 239 -16.19 0.27 -18.47
CA ASP A 239 -16.32 1.24 -17.38
C ASP A 239 -17.47 0.91 -16.42
N ASP A 240 -18.64 0.48 -16.91
CA ASP A 240 -19.74 -0.01 -16.07
C ASP A 240 -19.33 -1.29 -15.31
N PHE A 241 -18.64 -2.22 -15.97
CA PHE A 241 -18.06 -3.39 -15.31
C PHE A 241 -17.11 -2.99 -14.17
N ASN A 242 -16.16 -2.10 -14.44
CA ASN A 242 -15.17 -1.64 -13.47
C ASN A 242 -15.83 -0.96 -12.26
N SER A 243 -16.88 -0.18 -12.50
CA SER A 243 -17.66 0.46 -11.44
C SER A 243 -18.31 -0.56 -10.50
N LYS A 244 -18.86 -1.66 -11.05
CA LYS A 244 -19.45 -2.76 -10.26
C LYS A 244 -18.42 -3.54 -9.46
N VAL A 245 -17.23 -3.76 -10.03
CA VAL A 245 -16.11 -4.38 -9.31
C VAL A 245 -15.69 -3.52 -8.12
N MET A 246 -15.61 -2.19 -8.31
CA MET A 246 -15.26 -1.27 -7.22
C MET A 246 -16.36 -1.18 -6.15
N GLU A 247 -17.64 -1.28 -6.50
CA GLU A 247 -18.75 -1.40 -5.52
C GLU A 247 -18.56 -2.65 -4.65
N LEU A 248 -18.27 -3.80 -5.27
CA LEU A 248 -18.04 -5.06 -4.56
C LEU A 248 -16.81 -4.98 -3.65
N PHE A 249 -15.70 -4.44 -4.16
CA PHE A 249 -14.47 -4.27 -3.36
C PHE A 249 -14.72 -3.38 -2.14
N ASN A 250 -15.36 -2.23 -2.33
CA ASN A 250 -15.60 -1.27 -1.26
C ASN A 250 -16.58 -1.80 -0.22
N LEU A 251 -17.57 -2.62 -0.62
CA LEU A 251 -18.41 -3.29 0.36
C LEU A 251 -17.60 -4.24 1.27
N GLY A 252 -16.69 -5.02 0.68
CA GLY A 252 -15.86 -5.97 1.43
C GLY A 252 -14.76 -5.34 2.28
N SER A 253 -14.23 -4.17 1.87
CA SER A 253 -13.14 -3.48 2.54
C SER A 253 -13.58 -2.33 3.45
N GLY A 254 -14.90 -2.11 3.60
CA GLY A 254 -15.41 -0.96 4.36
C GLY A 254 -15.03 0.36 3.71
N ASN A 255 -15.27 0.49 2.40
CA ASN A 255 -15.05 1.70 1.61
C ASN A 255 -13.59 2.17 1.53
N LEU A 256 -12.62 1.26 1.67
CA LEU A 256 -11.19 1.59 1.64
C LEU A 256 -10.79 2.31 0.34
N LEU A 257 -11.25 1.83 -0.82
CA LEU A 257 -10.99 2.45 -2.13
C LEU A 257 -12.17 3.28 -2.64
N GLN A 258 -12.98 3.82 -1.73
CA GLN A 258 -14.06 4.72 -2.12
C GLN A 258 -13.49 6.07 -2.55
N GLU A 259 -14.00 6.62 -3.64
CA GLU A 259 -13.57 7.91 -4.16
C GLU A 259 -13.73 9.03 -3.11
N ASN A 260 -12.66 9.81 -2.97
CA ASN A 260 -12.41 10.85 -1.97
C ASN A 260 -12.26 10.36 -0.52
N ASN A 261 -12.05 9.06 -0.29
CA ASN A 261 -11.61 8.59 1.02
C ASN A 261 -10.11 8.88 1.22
N ILE A 262 -9.70 9.11 2.47
CA ILE A 262 -8.31 9.38 2.84
C ILE A 262 -7.76 8.18 3.61
N LEU A 263 -6.78 7.53 3.01
CA LEU A 263 -6.03 6.44 3.62
C LEU A 263 -4.82 7.00 4.36
N ILE A 264 -4.70 6.69 5.65
CA ILE A 264 -3.62 7.17 6.51
C ILE A 264 -2.79 5.98 6.99
N TRP A 265 -1.48 6.16 6.96
CA TRP A 265 -0.53 5.08 7.19
C TRP A 265 0.49 5.55 8.21
N ASN A 266 0.79 4.69 9.18
CA ASN A 266 1.97 4.78 10.04
C ASN A 266 2.83 3.54 9.77
N LEU A 267 3.97 3.74 9.12
CA LEU A 267 4.92 2.72 8.72
C LEU A 267 6.02 2.60 9.77
N TRP A 268 5.90 1.62 10.66
CA TRP A 268 6.88 1.35 11.69
C TRP A 268 7.98 0.43 11.14
N ALA A 269 9.20 0.95 11.08
CA ALA A 269 10.33 0.30 10.44
C ALA A 269 11.22 -0.44 11.43
N GLY A 270 11.82 -1.54 10.97
CA GLY A 270 13.00 -2.13 11.60
C GLY A 270 14.25 -1.29 11.38
N SER A 271 15.38 -1.69 11.98
CA SER A 271 16.69 -1.09 11.72
C SER A 271 17.08 -1.23 10.24
N PRO A 272 18.00 -0.39 9.73
CA PRO A 272 18.56 -0.56 8.40
C PRO A 272 19.11 -1.96 8.13
N GLU A 273 18.92 -2.45 6.90
CA GLU A 273 19.37 -3.76 6.44
C GLU A 273 20.09 -3.63 5.09
N LEU A 274 20.98 -4.58 4.77
CA LEU A 274 21.56 -4.68 3.43
C LEU A 274 20.56 -5.32 2.47
N VAL A 275 20.58 -4.88 1.22
CA VAL A 275 19.64 -5.36 0.19
C VAL A 275 20.22 -6.55 -0.57
N ASN A 276 19.40 -7.59 -0.73
CA ASN A 276 19.57 -8.56 -1.80
C ASN A 276 18.85 -8.02 -3.04
N GLN A 277 19.60 -7.63 -4.06
CA GLN A 277 19.05 -6.96 -5.25
C GLN A 277 18.15 -7.87 -6.10
N GLU A 278 18.44 -9.17 -6.15
CA GLU A 278 17.60 -10.15 -6.86
C GLU A 278 16.25 -10.29 -6.16
N GLU A 279 16.26 -10.48 -4.83
CA GLU A 279 15.03 -10.53 -4.05
C GLU A 279 14.25 -9.21 -4.13
N TRP A 280 14.92 -8.06 -4.10
CA TRP A 280 14.27 -6.76 -4.25
C TRP A 280 13.55 -6.63 -5.59
N ALA A 281 14.22 -7.00 -6.70
CA ALA A 281 13.66 -6.93 -8.04
C ALA A 281 12.43 -7.82 -8.19
N ASP A 282 12.43 -8.99 -7.54
CA ASP A 282 11.36 -9.98 -7.63
C ASP A 282 10.31 -9.86 -6.52
N HIS A 283 10.52 -8.99 -5.54
CA HIS A 283 9.66 -8.87 -4.35
C HIS A 283 8.18 -8.73 -4.71
N ALA A 284 7.85 -7.82 -5.62
CA ALA A 284 6.47 -7.61 -6.05
C ALA A 284 5.85 -8.83 -6.75
N ASN A 285 6.66 -9.63 -7.46
CA ASN A 285 6.21 -10.86 -8.09
C ASN A 285 6.01 -11.97 -7.06
N TYR A 286 6.89 -12.08 -6.08
CA TYR A 286 6.80 -13.04 -4.98
C TYR A 286 5.52 -12.83 -4.15
N TRP A 287 5.24 -11.58 -3.77
CA TRP A 287 4.00 -11.22 -3.06
C TRP A 287 2.75 -11.57 -3.85
N ARG A 288 2.67 -11.12 -5.10
CA ARG A 288 1.56 -11.43 -5.99
C ARG A 288 1.36 -12.94 -6.17
N HIS A 289 2.43 -13.70 -6.37
CA HIS A 289 2.35 -15.14 -6.50
C HIS A 289 1.81 -15.81 -5.23
N SER A 290 2.24 -15.36 -4.04
CA SER A 290 1.72 -15.88 -2.77
C SER A 290 0.23 -15.58 -2.60
N ILE A 291 -0.21 -14.37 -2.94
CA ILE A 291 -1.63 -13.97 -2.88
C ILE A 291 -2.46 -14.79 -3.88
N ASP A 292 -1.98 -14.95 -5.11
CA ASP A 292 -2.68 -15.68 -6.17
C ASP A 292 -2.81 -17.18 -5.85
N VAL A 293 -1.80 -17.81 -5.26
CA VAL A 293 -1.74 -19.28 -5.05
C VAL A 293 -2.21 -19.70 -3.66
N ASN A 294 -1.74 -19.00 -2.62
CA ASN A 294 -1.97 -19.40 -1.24
C ASN A 294 -3.08 -18.57 -0.58
N HIS A 295 -3.55 -17.51 -1.24
CA HIS A 295 -4.51 -16.53 -0.69
C HIS A 295 -4.05 -15.91 0.62
N ARG A 296 -2.72 -15.82 0.81
CA ARG A 296 -2.07 -15.34 2.03
C ARG A 296 -0.81 -14.53 1.72
N PRO A 297 -0.53 -13.49 2.52
CA PRO A 297 0.75 -12.79 2.47
C PRO A 297 1.91 -13.73 2.85
N PRO A 298 3.07 -13.63 2.19
CA PRO A 298 4.19 -14.55 2.41
C PRO A 298 4.87 -14.38 3.77
N GLU A 299 4.81 -13.17 4.35
CA GLU A 299 5.53 -12.77 5.57
C GLU A 299 4.63 -12.81 6.83
N GLY A 300 3.49 -13.47 6.72
CA GLY A 300 2.49 -13.57 7.79
C GLY A 300 1.30 -12.64 7.59
N GLU A 301 0.19 -12.99 8.22
CA GLU A 301 -1.04 -12.20 8.13
C GLU A 301 -0.91 -10.85 8.83
N GLY A 302 -1.66 -9.88 8.32
CA GLY A 302 -1.95 -8.66 9.06
C GLY A 302 -2.92 -8.92 10.23
N THR A 303 -3.40 -7.85 10.83
CA THR A 303 -4.47 -7.94 11.83
C THR A 303 -5.85 -7.84 11.19
N SER A 304 -6.88 -8.21 11.94
CA SER A 304 -8.27 -7.95 11.55
C SER A 304 -8.58 -6.45 11.62
N ILE A 305 -9.51 -6.00 10.78
CA ILE A 305 -10.01 -4.63 10.79
C ILE A 305 -10.76 -4.37 12.11
N THR A 306 -10.39 -3.29 12.82
CA THR A 306 -10.96 -2.95 14.13
C THR A 306 -11.28 -1.46 14.26
N ASP A 307 -12.15 -1.07 15.19
CA ASP A 307 -12.28 0.33 15.63
C ASP A 307 -11.14 0.73 16.58
N ILE A 308 -11.12 1.98 17.06
CA ILE A 308 -10.07 2.45 18.00
C ILE A 308 -9.98 1.62 19.29
N ASN A 309 -11.09 1.03 19.74
CA ASN A 309 -11.18 0.23 20.97
C ASN A 309 -10.86 -1.26 20.73
N GLY A 310 -10.66 -1.68 19.48
CA GLY A 310 -10.38 -3.06 19.12
C GLY A 310 -11.62 -3.89 18.81
N ALA A 311 -12.81 -3.29 18.72
CA ALA A 311 -14.00 -4.00 18.29
C ALA A 311 -13.88 -4.37 16.80
N PRO A 312 -14.12 -5.64 16.42
CA PRO A 312 -13.96 -6.09 15.04
C PRO A 312 -14.96 -5.39 14.10
N PHE A 313 -14.51 -5.10 12.89
CA PHE A 313 -15.39 -4.70 11.81
C PHE A 313 -16.10 -5.93 11.24
N ASP A 314 -17.43 -5.92 11.30
CA ASP A 314 -18.29 -6.95 10.73
C ASP A 314 -18.87 -6.45 9.41
N VAL A 315 -18.34 -6.98 8.31
CA VAL A 315 -19.00 -6.88 7.00
C VAL A 315 -20.10 -7.91 7.02
N SER A 316 -21.36 -7.49 7.21
CA SER A 316 -22.46 -8.46 7.25
C SER A 316 -22.40 -9.40 6.04
N GLU A 317 -22.08 -10.67 6.26
CA GLU A 317 -21.79 -11.65 5.19
C GLU A 317 -22.99 -11.83 4.24
N ILE A 318 -24.20 -11.61 4.76
CA ILE A 318 -25.46 -11.63 4.01
C ILE A 318 -25.45 -10.54 2.91
N SER A 319 -24.93 -9.34 3.20
CA SER A 319 -24.90 -8.24 2.23
C SER A 319 -23.87 -8.47 1.11
N LEU A 320 -22.69 -8.99 1.45
CA LEU A 320 -21.62 -9.27 0.49
C LEU A 320 -22.00 -10.45 -0.42
N GLY A 321 -22.55 -11.53 0.14
CA GLY A 321 -23.01 -12.68 -0.64
C GLY A 321 -24.11 -12.32 -1.65
N VAL A 322 -25.09 -11.49 -1.25
CA VAL A 322 -26.13 -10.99 -2.16
C VAL A 322 -25.52 -10.15 -3.27
N LYS A 323 -24.55 -9.29 -2.96
CA LYS A 323 -23.90 -8.41 -3.95
C LYS A 323 -23.05 -9.18 -4.95
N ILE A 324 -22.37 -10.24 -4.51
CA ILE A 324 -21.68 -11.17 -5.42
C ILE A 324 -22.68 -11.87 -6.35
N ALA A 325 -23.83 -12.30 -5.82
CA ALA A 325 -24.88 -12.92 -6.64
C ALA A 325 -25.50 -11.94 -7.65
N GLU A 326 -25.75 -10.69 -7.25
CA GLU A 326 -26.20 -9.60 -8.15
C GLU A 326 -25.18 -9.36 -9.26
N PHE A 327 -23.88 -9.31 -8.93
CA PHE A 327 -22.81 -9.13 -9.89
C PHE A 327 -22.73 -10.31 -10.88
N ALA A 328 -22.82 -11.54 -10.39
CA ALA A 328 -22.84 -12.75 -11.23
C ALA A 328 -24.07 -12.79 -12.16
N ALA A 329 -25.25 -12.44 -11.64
CA ALA A 329 -26.48 -12.36 -12.43
C ALA A 329 -26.38 -11.26 -13.51
N TRP A 330 -25.79 -10.11 -13.18
CA TRP A 330 -25.54 -9.06 -14.15
C TRP A 330 -24.58 -9.51 -15.25
N ILE A 331 -23.49 -10.22 -14.93
CA ILE A 331 -22.59 -10.82 -15.94
C ILE A 331 -23.35 -11.79 -16.84
N ALA A 332 -24.18 -12.66 -16.26
CA ALA A 332 -24.99 -13.61 -17.03
C ALA A 332 -25.96 -12.89 -17.99
N TRP A 333 -26.56 -11.77 -17.56
CA TRP A 333 -27.39 -10.94 -18.42
C TRP A 333 -26.60 -10.28 -19.56
N GLN A 334 -25.36 -9.84 -19.31
CA GLN A 334 -24.47 -9.34 -20.37
C GLN A 334 -24.07 -10.41 -21.38
N LEU A 335 -24.13 -11.70 -21.00
CA LEU A 335 -23.80 -12.84 -21.86
C LEU A 335 -24.96 -13.29 -22.74
N ALA A 336 -26.21 -13.11 -22.29
CA ALA A 336 -27.41 -13.32 -23.10
C ALA A 336 -27.43 -12.46 -24.38
#